data_AF-A0A1R1LS85-F1
#
_entry.id   AF-A0A1R1LS85-F1
#
_cell.length_a   1.000
_cell.length_b   1.000
_cell.length_c   1.000
_cell.angle_alpha   90.00
_cell.angle_beta   90.00
_cell.angle_gamma   90.00
#
_symmetry.space_group_name_H-M   'P 1'
#
loop_
_entity.id
_entity.type
_entity.pdbx_description
1 polymer ?
#
loop_
_entity_poly.entity_id
_entity_poly.type
_entity_poly.pdbx_seq_one_letter_code
_entity_poly.pdbx_strand_id
1 'polypeptide(L)' 'MSYVIDAWLERGDPQLKVTSERTGQVLVDWNAVTVRELIESGQLDVAELQSPTQDLVETLKELMLLSGVGAD' A
#
# COMPACT_ATOMS: atom_id res chain seq x y z
N MET A 1 7.87 12.60 -6.73
CA MET A 1 6.55 12.55 -6.07
C MET A 1 6.76 11.82 -4.76
N SER A 2 6.52 12.49 -3.65
CA SER A 2 6.68 11.89 -2.33
C SER A 2 5.37 11.25 -1.88
N TYR A 3 5.47 10.04 -1.34
CA TYR A 3 4.37 9.28 -0.78
C TYR A 3 4.73 8.89 0.65
N VAL A 4 3.75 8.95 1.53
CA VAL A 4 3.87 8.45 2.89
C VAL A 4 3.21 7.08 2.91
N ILE A 5 3.96 6.05 3.28
CA ILE A 5 3.47 4.69 3.43
C ILE A 5 3.43 4.39 4.93
N ASP A 6 2.22 4.28 5.47
CA ASP A 6 1.98 3.83 6.84
C ASP A 6 1.60 2.35 6.80
N ALA A 7 2.53 1.49 7.20
CA ALA A 7 2.34 0.05 7.26
C ALA A 7 2.38 -0.44 8.71
N TRP A 8 1.22 -0.85 9.23
CA TRP A 8 1.10 -1.42 10.57
C TRP A 8 1.02 -2.94 10.46
N LEU A 9 2.18 -3.61 10.39
CA LEU A 9 2.24 -5.07 10.14
C LEU A 9 2.52 -5.89 11.41
N GLU A 10 2.98 -5.24 12.48
CA GLU A 10 3.42 -5.90 13.72
C GLU A 10 2.27 -6.36 14.64
N ARG A 11 1.01 -6.10 14.26
CA ARG A 11 -0.18 -6.46 15.04
C ARG A 11 -0.98 -7.54 14.34
N GLY A 12 -1.79 -8.29 15.08
CA GLY A 12 -2.69 -9.31 14.53
C GLY A 12 -3.71 -8.79 13.51
N ASP A 13 -3.78 -7.47 13.30
CA ASP A 13 -4.57 -6.78 12.29
C ASP A 13 -3.62 -5.91 11.43
N PRO A 14 -3.04 -6.46 10.35
CA PRO A 14 -2.14 -5.70 9.49
C PRO A 14 -2.91 -4.61 8.74
N GLN A 15 -2.35 -3.43 8.56
CA GLN A 15 -3.04 -2.36 7.84
C GLN A 15 -2.05 -1.56 7.01
N LEU A 16 -2.44 -1.18 5.79
CA LEU A 16 -1.59 -0.42 4.88
C LEU A 16 -2.33 0.82 4.38
N LYS A 17 -1.71 1.97 4.58
CA LYS A 17 -2.22 3.24 4.09
C LYS A 17 -1.14 3.97 3.31
N VAL A 18 -1.46 4.37 2.09
CA VAL A 18 -0.59 5.21 1.27
C VAL A 18 -1.24 6.56 1.10
N THR A 19 -0.54 7.61 1.50
CA THR A 19 -1.00 9.00 1.41
C THR A 19 -0.06 9.79 0.53
N SER A 20 -0.60 10.58 -0.39
CA SER A 20 0.20 11.53 -1.16
C SER A 20 0.70 12.63 -0.23
N GLU A 21 2.01 12.77 -0.07
CA GLU A 21 2.57 13.84 0.77
C GLU A 21 2.22 15.23 0.20
N ARG A 22 2.06 15.33 -1.13
CA ARG A 22 1.80 16.59 -1.81
C ARG A 22 0.36 17.08 -1.63
N THR A 23 -0.62 16.19 -1.65
CA THR A 23 -2.05 16.55 -1.61
C THR A 23 -2.74 16.15 -0.30
N GLY A 24 -2.09 15.33 0.53
CA GLY A 24 -2.70 14.70 1.69
C GLY A 24 -3.77 13.66 1.35
N GLN A 25 -3.95 13.34 0.06
CA GLN A 25 -4.96 12.40 -0.39
C GLN A 25 -4.55 10.97 -0.04
N VAL A 26 -5.49 10.22 0.55
CA VAL A 26 -5.33 8.79 0.75
C VAL A 26 -5.51 8.11 -0.60
N LEU A 27 -4.44 7.50 -1.05
CA LEU A 27 -4.31 6.81 -2.32
C LEU A 27 -4.63 5.31 -2.17
N VAL A 28 -4.22 4.74 -1.03
CA VAL A 28 -4.50 3.36 -0.65
C VAL A 28 -4.95 3.34 0.80
N ASP A 29 -5.99 2.58 1.07
CA ASP A 29 -6.44 2.22 2.42
C ASP A 29 -6.85 0.75 2.38
N TRP A 30 -5.91 -0.13 2.74
CA TRP A 30 -6.13 -1.57 2.77
C TRP A 30 -6.24 -2.05 4.21
N ASN A 31 -7.33 -2.75 4.48
CA ASN A 31 -7.57 -3.39 5.77
C ASN A 31 -6.77 -4.69 5.91
N ALA A 32 -6.84 -5.29 7.09
CA ALA A 32 -6.15 -6.54 7.40
C ALA A 32 -6.49 -7.71 6.51
N VAL A 33 -7.71 -7.77 5.97
CA VAL A 33 -8.10 -8.84 5.05
C VAL A 33 -7.38 -8.65 3.72
N THR A 34 -7.48 -7.47 3.11
CA THR A 34 -6.83 -7.16 1.83
C THR A 34 -5.31 -7.26 1.92
N VAL A 35 -4.70 -6.73 2.99
CA VAL A 35 -3.25 -6.82 3.18
C VAL A 35 -2.81 -8.28 3.31
N ARG A 36 -3.55 -9.10 4.06
CA ARG A 36 -3.26 -10.54 4.15
C ARG A 36 -3.39 -11.24 2.82
N GLU A 37 -4.48 -11.01 2.08
CA GLU A 37 -4.69 -11.63 0.77
C GLU A 37 -3.57 -11.26 -0.21
N LEU A 38 -3.11 -10.01 -0.21
CA LEU A 38 -2.00 -9.57 -1.06
C LEU A 38 -0.67 -10.21 -0.65
N ILE A 39 -0.42 -10.38 0.65
CA ILE A 39 0.77 -11.07 1.16
C ILE A 39 0.71 -12.57 0.80
N GLU A 40 -0.43 -13.21 1.04
CA GLU A 40 -0.65 -14.63 0.74
C GLU A 40 -0.59 -14.92 -0.76
N SER A 41 -1.04 -13.97 -1.59
CA SER A 41 -0.90 -14.04 -3.05
C SER A 41 0.50 -13.72 -3.56
N GLY A 42 1.42 -13.28 -2.68
CA GLY A 42 2.78 -12.88 -3.04
C GLY A 42 2.88 -11.55 -3.81
N GLN A 43 1.83 -10.74 -3.81
CA GLN A 43 1.81 -9.41 -4.43
C GLN A 43 2.38 -8.31 -3.51
N LEU A 44 2.45 -8.57 -2.21
CA LEU A 44 2.93 -7.64 -1.20
C LEU A 44 3.94 -8.33 -0.28
N ASP A 45 5.16 -7.81 -0.23
CA ASP A 45 6.16 -8.31 0.70
C ASP A 45 6.28 -7.39 1.93
N VAL A 46 6.13 -7.99 3.11
CA VAL A 46 6.20 -7.29 4.41
C VAL A 46 7.58 -6.66 4.64
N ALA A 47 8.66 -7.29 4.17
CA ALA A 47 10.00 -6.75 4.32
C ALA A 47 10.21 -5.54 3.42
N GLU A 48 9.63 -5.54 2.22
CA GLU A 48 9.66 -4.37 1.34
C GLU A 48 8.86 -3.19 1.90
N LEU A 49 7.76 -3.44 2.61
CA LEU A 49 7.00 -2.38 3.29
C LEU A 49 7.80 -1.69 4.40
N GLN A 50 8.72 -2.39 5.06
CA GLN A 50 9.61 -1.81 6.08
C GLN A 50 10.76 -0.98 5.47
N SER A 51 11.06 -1.18 4.19
CA SER A 51 12.08 -0.43 3.45
C SER A 51 11.61 -0.23 2.02
N PRO A 52 10.67 0.71 1.80
CA PRO A 52 10.00 0.85 0.52
C PRO A 52 11.01 1.20 -0.57
N THR A 53 11.17 0.27 -1.51
CA THR A 53 11.93 0.46 -2.73
C THR A 53 11.11 1.24 -3.74
N GLN A 54 11.77 1.81 -4.76
CA GLN A 54 11.03 2.45 -5.87
C GLN A 54 10.12 1.44 -6.58
N ASP A 55 10.53 0.18 -6.65
CA ASP A 55 9.79 -0.93 -7.27
C ASP A 55 8.47 -1.22 -6.55
N LEU A 56 8.49 -1.29 -5.22
CA LEU A 56 7.29 -1.41 -4.41
C LEU A 56 6.33 -0.23 -4.63
N VAL A 57 6.86 1.00 -4.72
CA VAL A 57 6.03 2.19 -4.97
C VAL A 57 5.36 2.11 -6.34
N GLU A 58 6.03 1.56 -7.36
CA GLU A 58 5.43 1.33 -8.67
C GLU A 58 4.37 0.23 -8.62
N THR A 59 4.66 -0.88 -7.96
CA THR A 59 3.68 -1.97 -7.75
C THR A 59 2.42 -1.47 -7.03
N LEU A 60 2.57 -0.68 -5.96
CA LEU A 60 1.44 -0.09 -5.25
C LEU A 60 0.61 0.84 -6.15
N LYS A 61 1.25 1.62 -7.03
CA LYS A 61 0.54 2.45 -8.01
C LYS A 61 -0.23 1.61 -9.03
N GLU A 62 0.35 0.52 -9.51
CA GLU A 62 -0.31 -0.39 -10.44
C GLU A 62 -1.52 -1.06 -9.77
N LEU A 63 -1.37 -1.52 -8.52
CA LEU A 63 -2.48 -2.05 -7.72
C LEU A 63 -3.57 -1.01 -7.47
N MET A 64 -3.21 0.27 -7.27
CA MET A 64 -4.20 1.36 -7.19
C MET A 64 -4.96 1.56 -8.50
N LEU A 65 -4.25 1.57 -9.63
CA LEU A 65 -4.86 1.73 -10.96
C LEU A 65 -5.81 0.57 -11.26
N LEU A 66 -5.46 -0.65 -10.84
CA LEU A 66 -6.28 -1.85 -11.01
C LEU A 66 -7.49 -1.89 -10.06
N SER A 67 -7.36 -1.34 -8.84
CA SER A 67 -8.46 -1.29 -7.85
C SER A 67 -9.47 -0.16 -8.11
N GLY A 68 -9.30 0.64 -9.16
CA GLY A 68 -10.30 1.62 -9.60
C GLY A 68 -10.39 2.87 -8.73
N VAL A 69 -9.45 3.11 -7.81
CA VAL A 69 -9.33 4.37 -7.08
C VAL A 69 -8.55 5.38 -7.93
N GLY A 70 -9.16 5.81 -9.02
CA GLY A 70 -8.48 6.65 -10.00
C GLY A 70 -9.38 7.14 -11.12
N ALA A 71 -10.55 7.68 -10.79
CA ALA A 71 -11.33 8.54 -11.68
C ALA A 71 -12.45 9.26 -10.91
N ASP A 72 -12.10 10.22 -10.04
CA ASP A 72 -12.84 11.49 -9.90
C ASP A 72 -11.95 12.55 -9.23
#